data_AF-A0A927QP66-F1
#
_entry.id   AF-A0A927QP66-F1
#
_cell.length_a   1.000
_cell.length_b   1.000
_cell.length_c   1.000
_cell.angle_alpha   90.00
_cell.angle_beta   90.00
_cell.angle_gamma   90.00
#
_symmetry.space_group_name_H-M   'P 1'
#
loop_
_entity.id
_entity.type
_entity.pdbx_description
1 polymer ?
#
loop_
_entity_poly.entity_id
_entity_poly.type
_entity_poly.pdbx_seq_one_letter_code
_entity_poly.pdbx_strand_id
1 'polypeptide(L)'
;MQTSNIIIKTILLLVIFTNISCEHKEKNNDKPPERQVPIKETSQVTIDSFTTPNSVTITGTDESGNTVHGEGIIEGNTGLGTLIQKDGRKKDIIFEQINANNIIATDDDGFKYKLKLVLKVKK
;
A
#
# COMPACT_ATOMS: atom_id res chain seq x y z
N MET A 1 -37.35 -49.53 4.67
CA MET A 1 -36.92 -48.66 5.78
C MET A 1 -37.55 -47.31 5.56
N GLN A 2 -38.54 -47.00 6.39
CA GLN A 2 -39.36 -45.80 6.34
C GLN A 2 -39.00 -44.93 7.54
N THR A 3 -39.23 -43.63 7.41
CA THR A 3 -39.10 -42.55 8.41
C THR A 3 -37.75 -41.83 8.47
N SER A 4 -37.75 -40.59 7.97
CA SER A 4 -37.29 -39.42 8.73
C SER A 4 -37.96 -38.17 8.19
N ASN A 5 -38.72 -37.55 9.07
CA ASN A 5 -39.51 -36.34 8.86
C ASN A 5 -38.61 -35.10 8.85
N ILE A 6 -38.97 -34.15 7.98
CA ILE A 6 -39.17 -32.71 8.28
C ILE A 6 -38.16 -32.08 9.24
N ILE A 7 -37.16 -31.37 8.69
CA ILE A 7 -36.43 -30.32 9.43
C ILE A 7 -36.28 -29.07 8.55
N ILE A 8 -37.20 -28.13 8.81
CA ILE A 8 -36.96 -26.68 8.95
C ILE A 8 -36.69 -25.84 7.68
N LYS A 9 -37.76 -25.12 7.29
CA LYS A 9 -37.76 -23.81 6.63
C LYS A 9 -36.80 -22.81 7.31
N THR A 10 -35.87 -22.22 6.56
CA THR A 10 -35.28 -20.90 6.85
C THR A 10 -34.77 -20.35 5.50
N ILE A 11 -35.57 -19.67 4.66
CA ILE A 11 -36.08 -18.30 4.77
C ILE A 11 -35.01 -17.30 5.22
N LEU A 12 -34.51 -16.57 4.21
CA LEU A 12 -34.25 -15.12 4.18
C LEU A 12 -33.26 -14.56 5.21
N LEU A 13 -32.06 -14.21 4.74
CA LEU A 13 -31.33 -13.08 5.33
C LEU A 13 -31.02 -12.05 4.23
N LEU A 14 -31.96 -11.12 4.13
CA LEU A 14 -31.90 -9.89 3.36
C LEU A 14 -30.99 -8.94 4.16
N VAL A 15 -29.74 -8.77 3.73
CA VAL A 15 -28.84 -7.79 4.35
C VAL A 15 -29.22 -6.41 3.82
N ILE A 16 -29.89 -5.66 4.69
CA ILE A 16 -30.37 -4.30 4.45
C ILE A 16 -29.15 -3.36 4.48
N PHE A 17 -28.91 -2.68 3.35
CA PHE A 17 -28.02 -1.52 3.27
C PHE A 17 -28.58 -0.42 4.18
N THR A 18 -27.97 -0.23 5.35
CA THR A 18 -28.19 0.99 6.14
C THR A 18 -27.33 2.09 5.53
N ASN A 19 -27.96 2.92 4.69
CA ASN A 19 -27.43 4.23 4.35
C ASN A 19 -27.37 5.05 5.65
N ILE A 20 -26.17 5.24 6.18
CA ILE A 20 -25.93 6.22 7.25
C ILE A 20 -26.04 7.59 6.60
N SER A 21 -27.24 8.16 6.72
CA SER A 21 -27.53 9.57 6.47
C SER A 21 -26.89 10.40 7.59
N CYS A 22 -25.65 10.85 7.39
CA CYS A 22 -25.10 11.94 8.19
C CYS A 22 -25.69 13.27 7.71
N GLU A 23 -26.76 13.73 8.37
CA GLU A 23 -27.05 15.16 8.44
C GLU A 23 -25.98 15.81 9.30
N HIS A 24 -25.01 16.47 8.66
CA HIS A 24 -24.18 17.46 9.34
C HIS A 24 -24.65 18.85 8.94
N LYS A 25 -25.43 19.47 9.82
CA LYS A 25 -25.69 20.92 9.79
C LYS A 25 -24.42 21.63 10.24
N GLU A 26 -23.66 22.15 9.29
CA GLU A 26 -22.56 23.05 9.61
C GLU A 26 -22.99 24.51 9.38
N LYS A 27 -22.80 25.29 10.43
CA LYS A 27 -23.16 26.70 10.54
C LYS A 27 -22.21 27.53 9.68
N ASN A 28 -22.76 28.46 8.90
CA ASN A 28 -22.00 29.59 8.35
C ASN A 28 -21.29 30.32 9.48
N ASN A 29 -19.96 30.43 9.39
CA ASN A 29 -19.18 31.53 9.94
C ASN A 29 -17.93 31.73 9.07
N ASP A 30 -17.87 32.88 8.42
CA ASP A 30 -16.71 33.65 7.97
C ASP A 30 -15.42 32.88 7.64
N LYS A 31 -15.15 32.72 6.34
CA LYS A 31 -13.85 32.37 5.79
C LYS A 31 -12.89 33.57 5.91
N PRO A 32 -11.78 33.50 6.65
CA PRO A 32 -10.69 34.46 6.56
C PRO A 32 -9.95 34.26 5.21
N PRO A 33 -9.34 35.31 4.64
CA PRO A 33 -8.75 35.25 3.32
C PRO A 33 -7.65 34.18 3.23
N GLU A 34 -7.85 33.26 2.30
CA GLU A 34 -6.95 32.18 1.93
C GLU A 34 -5.64 32.78 1.38
N ARG A 35 -4.59 32.76 2.21
CA ARG A 35 -3.22 32.94 1.72
C ARG A 35 -2.91 31.76 0.81
N GLN A 36 -2.83 32.01 -0.49
CA GLN A 36 -2.24 31.09 -1.45
C GLN A 36 -0.76 30.92 -1.06
N VAL A 37 -0.47 29.84 -0.34
CA VAL A 37 0.90 29.35 -0.23
C VAL A 37 1.20 28.70 -1.58
N PRO A 38 2.22 29.13 -2.33
CA PRO A 38 2.59 28.47 -3.56
C PRO A 38 2.92 27.01 -3.23
N ILE A 39 2.13 26.10 -3.81
CA ILE A 39 2.39 24.66 -3.78
C ILE A 39 3.72 24.47 -4.50
N LYS A 40 4.78 24.29 -3.72
CA LYS A 40 6.11 23.94 -4.24
C LYS A 40 5.95 22.57 -4.90
N GLU A 41 6.16 22.53 -6.21
CA GLU A 41 6.08 21.32 -7.02
C GLU A 41 6.81 20.16 -6.34
N THR A 42 6.08 19.08 -6.06
CA THR A 42 6.64 17.80 -5.66
C THR A 42 7.53 17.33 -6.80
N SER A 43 8.85 17.45 -6.61
CA SER A 43 9.83 16.93 -7.56
C SER A 43 9.62 15.42 -7.69
N GLN A 44 9.26 14.97 -8.88
CA GLN A 44 9.29 13.55 -9.23
C GLN A 44 10.74 13.09 -9.09
N VAL A 45 11.00 12.23 -8.10
CA VAL A 45 12.33 11.66 -7.89
C VAL A 45 12.52 10.55 -8.91
N THR A 46 13.06 10.90 -10.08
CA THR A 46 13.57 9.91 -11.03
C THR A 46 14.81 9.28 -10.40
N ILE A 47 14.69 8.05 -9.86
CA ILE A 47 15.85 7.27 -9.40
C ILE A 47 16.56 6.72 -10.65
N ASP A 48 17.32 7.59 -11.32
CA ASP A 48 18.33 7.14 -12.27
C ASP A 48 19.49 6.54 -11.48
N SER A 49 19.99 5.39 -11.96
CA SER A 49 20.92 4.47 -11.29
C SER A 49 22.25 5.11 -10.83
N PHE A 50 22.23 5.90 -9.76
CA PHE A 50 23.41 6.21 -8.96
C PHE A 50 23.56 5.13 -7.91
N THR A 51 24.73 4.51 -7.84
CA THR A 51 25.11 3.58 -6.77
C THR A 51 25.26 4.36 -5.47
N THR A 52 24.14 4.78 -4.89
CA THR A 52 24.10 5.42 -3.58
C THR A 52 24.53 4.40 -2.54
N PRO A 53 25.31 4.77 -1.52
CA PRO A 53 25.80 3.83 -0.50
C PRO A 53 24.69 3.08 0.24
N ASN A 54 23.45 3.57 0.13
CA ASN A 54 22.27 2.99 0.76
C ASN A 54 21.31 2.31 -0.24
N SER A 55 21.77 2.01 -1.46
CA SER A 55 20.97 1.26 -2.43
C SER A 55 20.74 -0.17 -1.93
N VAL A 56 19.49 -0.62 -1.95
CA VAL A 56 19.08 -1.96 -1.55
C VAL A 56 18.32 -2.64 -2.67
N THR A 57 18.49 -3.96 -2.75
CA THR A 57 17.65 -4.81 -3.60
C THR A 57 16.56 -5.42 -2.73
N ILE A 58 15.33 -5.40 -3.25
CA ILE A 58 14.12 -5.83 -2.53
C ILE A 58 13.38 -6.89 -3.34
N THR A 59 12.78 -7.86 -2.64
CA THR A 59 11.99 -8.93 -3.26
C THR A 59 10.83 -9.32 -2.35
N GLY A 60 9.72 -9.77 -2.91
CA GLY A 60 8.60 -10.22 -2.10
C GLY A 60 7.36 -10.52 -2.92
N THR A 61 6.20 -10.31 -2.30
CA THR A 61 4.90 -10.48 -2.96
C THR A 61 3.98 -9.30 -2.70
N ASP A 62 3.12 -9.02 -3.69
CA ASP A 62 1.96 -8.14 -3.50
C ASP A 62 0.86 -8.82 -2.66
N GLU A 63 -0.22 -8.09 -2.38
CA GLU A 63 -1.37 -8.61 -1.64
C GLU A 63 -2.12 -9.76 -2.35
N SER A 64 -1.98 -9.86 -3.67
CA SER A 64 -2.55 -10.94 -4.49
C SER A 64 -1.64 -12.17 -4.54
N GLY A 65 -0.45 -12.11 -3.91
CA GLY A 65 0.52 -13.20 -3.89
C GLY A 65 1.46 -13.25 -5.10
N ASN A 66 1.44 -12.24 -5.98
CA ASN A 66 2.34 -12.20 -7.14
C ASN A 66 3.74 -11.75 -6.70
N THR A 67 4.77 -12.41 -7.23
CA THR A 67 6.16 -12.04 -6.99
C THR A 67 6.49 -10.67 -7.58
N VAL A 68 7.21 -9.88 -6.80
CA VAL A 68 7.74 -8.57 -7.19
C VAL A 68 9.22 -8.47 -6.83
N HIS A 69 9.97 -7.72 -7.63
CA HIS A 69 11.38 -7.43 -7.40
C HIS A 69 11.64 -5.95 -7.59
N GLY A 70 12.59 -5.38 -6.88
CA GLY A 70 12.84 -3.96 -6.99
C GLY A 70 14.16 -3.53 -6.41
N GLU A 71 14.38 -2.23 -6.50
CA GLU A 71 15.51 -1.55 -5.92
C GLU A 71 15.01 -0.29 -5.21
N GLY A 72 15.74 0.14 -4.19
CA GLY A 72 15.40 1.33 -3.45
C GLY A 72 16.58 1.90 -2.69
N ILE A 73 16.34 2.98 -1.99
CA ILE A 73 17.29 3.65 -1.10
C ILE A 73 16.66 3.65 0.28
N ILE A 74 17.43 3.23 1.28
CA ILE A 74 16.99 3.23 2.68
C ILE A 74 17.78 4.25 3.51
N GLU A 75 17.09 5.03 4.33
CA GLU A 75 17.70 5.93 5.30
C GLU A 75 17.09 5.66 6.68
N GLY A 76 17.92 5.19 7.62
CA GLY A 76 17.42 4.65 8.89
C GLY A 76 16.54 3.43 8.65
N ASN A 77 15.27 3.52 9.06
CA ASN A 77 14.28 2.45 8.89
C ASN A 77 13.31 2.71 7.73
N THR A 78 13.39 3.85 7.03
CA THR A 78 12.42 4.21 5.98
C THR A 78 13.15 4.33 4.65
N GLY A 79 12.47 4.02 3.56
CA GLY A 79 13.06 4.11 2.24
C GLY A 79 12.04 4.37 1.14
N LEU A 80 12.58 4.68 -0.02
CA LEU A 80 11.85 4.85 -1.27
C LEU A 80 12.41 3.85 -2.28
N GLY A 81 11.58 3.30 -3.14
CA GLY A 81 12.05 2.40 -4.17
C GLY A 81 11.02 2.18 -5.26
N THR A 82 11.41 1.35 -6.23
CA THR A 82 10.55 0.97 -7.34
C THR A 82 10.50 -0.56 -7.41
N LEU A 83 9.29 -1.10 -7.40
CA LEU A 83 9.00 -2.50 -7.66
C LEU A 83 8.70 -2.70 -9.15
N ILE A 84 9.13 -3.84 -9.67
CA ILE A 84 8.85 -4.36 -11.00
C ILE A 84 7.99 -5.60 -10.81
N GLN A 85 6.78 -5.54 -11.36
CA GLN A 85 5.84 -6.65 -11.38
C GLN A 85 6.20 -7.65 -12.49
N LYS A 86 5.59 -8.84 -12.44
CA LYS A 86 5.81 -9.91 -13.43
C LYS A 86 5.49 -9.48 -14.86
N ASP A 87 4.53 -8.58 -15.04
CA ASP A 87 4.15 -8.02 -16.34
C ASP A 87 5.04 -6.85 -16.80
N GLY A 88 6.08 -6.53 -16.03
CA GLY A 88 7.03 -5.45 -16.31
C GLY A 88 6.56 -4.07 -15.85
N ARG A 89 5.35 -3.93 -15.28
CA ARG A 89 4.90 -2.66 -14.72
C ARG A 89 5.75 -2.26 -13.53
N LYS A 90 6.03 -0.97 -13.44
CA LYS A 90 6.78 -0.36 -12.34
C LYS A 90 5.83 0.31 -11.36
N LYS A 91 6.13 0.19 -10.07
CA LYS A 91 5.40 0.82 -8.98
C LYS A 91 6.38 1.45 -8.00
N ASP A 92 6.23 2.75 -7.78
CA ASP A 92 7.00 3.43 -6.76
C ASP A 92 6.38 3.17 -5.39
N ILE A 93 7.23 2.93 -4.41
CA ILE A 93 6.84 2.55 -3.06
C ILE A 93 7.57 3.38 -2.02
N ILE A 94 6.85 3.65 -0.93
CA ILE A 94 7.45 4.04 0.34
C ILE A 94 7.49 2.79 1.21
N PHE A 95 8.59 2.55 1.89
CA PHE A 95 8.75 1.34 2.68
C PHE A 95 9.41 1.58 4.03
N GLU A 96 9.09 0.71 4.98
CA GLU A 96 9.65 0.70 6.32
C GLU A 96 10.26 -0.67 6.61
N GLN A 97 11.49 -0.68 7.08
CA GLN A 97 12.18 -1.85 7.57
C GLN A 97 11.71 -2.19 8.98
N ILE A 98 11.06 -3.34 9.12
CA ILE A 98 10.54 -3.81 10.41
C ILE A 98 11.60 -4.60 11.18
N ASN A 99 12.54 -5.23 10.47
CA ASN A 99 13.72 -5.87 11.05
C ASN A 99 14.81 -6.05 9.99
N ALA A 100 15.93 -6.66 10.37
CA ALA A 100 17.12 -6.81 9.52
C ALA A 100 16.86 -7.25 8.07
N ASN A 101 15.80 -8.03 7.83
CA ASN A 101 15.51 -8.57 6.50
C ASN A 101 14.10 -8.29 6.00
N ASN A 102 13.15 -7.86 6.84
CA ASN A 102 11.75 -7.72 6.44
C ASN A 102 11.35 -6.25 6.35
N ILE A 103 10.57 -5.96 5.30
CA ILE A 103 10.10 -4.65 4.94
C ILE A 103 8.59 -4.71 4.71
N ILE A 104 7.88 -3.68 5.14
CA ILE A 104 6.52 -3.38 4.70
C ILE A 104 6.58 -2.19 3.73
N ALA A 105 5.84 -2.25 2.63
CA ALA A 105 5.81 -1.16 1.68
C ALA A 105 4.39 -0.83 1.26
N THR A 106 4.17 0.41 0.80
CA THR A 106 2.90 0.88 0.26
C THR A 106 3.17 1.73 -1.00
N ASP A 107 2.39 1.54 -2.06
CA ASP A 107 2.45 2.39 -3.25
C ASP A 107 1.50 3.60 -3.16
N ASP A 108 1.45 4.41 -4.21
CA ASP A 108 0.59 5.59 -4.33
C ASP A 108 -0.91 5.27 -4.35
N ASP A 109 -1.27 4.08 -4.80
CA ASP A 109 -2.64 3.56 -4.82
C ASP A 109 -3.05 2.93 -3.47
N GLY A 110 -2.13 2.80 -2.51
CA GLY A 110 -2.37 2.23 -1.19
C GLY A 110 -2.21 0.70 -1.10
N PHE A 111 -1.73 0.05 -2.17
CA PHE A 111 -1.45 -1.39 -2.17
C PHE A 111 -0.28 -1.70 -1.24
N LYS A 112 -0.42 -2.77 -0.45
CA LYS A 112 0.59 -3.17 0.54
C LYS A 112 1.43 -4.34 0.05
N TYR A 113 2.70 -4.32 0.42
CA TYR A 113 3.66 -5.35 0.06
C TYR A 113 4.38 -5.90 1.28
N LYS A 114 4.65 -7.21 1.26
CA LYS A 114 5.54 -7.88 2.21
C LYS A 114 6.84 -8.21 1.50
N LEU A 115 7.89 -7.45 1.82
CA LEU A 115 9.14 -7.47 1.10
C LEU A 115 10.29 -7.91 2.01
N LYS A 116 11.41 -8.27 1.37
CA LYS A 116 12.65 -8.64 2.03
C LYS A 116 13.84 -7.99 1.36
N LEU A 117 14.81 -7.59 2.17
CA LEU A 117 16.13 -7.17 1.70
C LEU A 117 16.91 -8.36 1.16
N VAL A 118 17.48 -8.21 -0.03
CA VAL A 118 18.40 -9.19 -0.63
C VAL A 118 19.82 -8.78 -0.28
N LEU A 119 20.46 -9.53 0.63
CA LEU A 119 21.85 -9.30 1.01
C LEU A 119 22.77 -9.75 -0.13
N LYS A 120 23.54 -8.81 -0.69
CA LYS A 120 24.64 -9.16 -1.62
C LYS A 120 25.75 -9.82 -0.81
N VAL A 121 25.88 -11.13 -0.90
CA VAL A 121 27.03 -11.86 -0.34
C VAL A 121 28.25 -11.47 -1.18
N LYS A 122 29.20 -10.72 -0.58
CA LYS A 122 30.51 -10.49 -1.19
C LYS A 122 31.23 -11.86 -1.21
N LYS A 123 31.51 -12.37 -2.40
CA LYS A 123 32.35 -13.55 -2.62
C LYS A 123 33.82 -13.18 -2.45
#